data_AF-A0A6S7K7H1-F1
#
_entry.id   AF-A0A6S7K7H1-F1
#
_cell.length_a   1.000
_cell.length_b   1.000
_cell.length_c   1.000
_cell.angle_alpha   90.00
_cell.angle_beta   90.00
_cell.angle_gamma   90.00
#
_symmetry.space_group_name_H-M   'P 1'
#
loop_
_entity.id
_entity.type
_entity.pdbx_description
1 polymer ?
#
loop_
_entity_poly.entity_id
_entity_poly.type
_entity_poly.pdbx_seq_one_letter_code
_entity_poly.pdbx_strand_id
1 'polypeptide(L)'
;ITGAGLVGTGAYLRVEKDDYLDLCDKYSWATGANILLAVGAIILVVAFFGCYGAWKQSSCLLGIFFVFLLIIFVLELAAGIYAATEKSKVEDELMGCLNGTLSDTDYNNAWKKFEVEFDCCGVNGHNIYTNCTGKWFYQDRLSKTTCQFNQLGEHCQSKLANWQLFNDKTKNHWEDKDCFEKIPGKYDLIIVDYNAEDKDETDAPAPGPPKPKIESKLDKRLQALIELICNVKRMEEAVKEMKYDTNKAPLGKLTKEQIKAGYSALKTIDQCISKNDFGSKLVAACDAFYTRIPHCFGMRQPPLIRTKDDVKLKIDLLEALGDIEIAMKILKEELDENPIDSHYKALKCGLLPIDNTSPNFKMIETYVKNTHAKTHSYYTMTVEEVFEIDHPSHSNFVDHGNRKLLWHGSRLTNWVGILTQGLRIAPPEAPVTGYM
;
A
#
# COMPACT_ATOMS: atom_id res chain seq x y z
N ILE A 1 25.26 34.89 22.16
CA ILE A 1 25.59 33.63 21.46
C ILE A 1 24.59 33.37 20.33
N THR A 2 23.29 33.21 20.63
CA THR A 2 22.25 32.98 19.63
C THR A 2 22.20 34.04 18.52
N GLY A 3 22.27 35.33 18.86
CA GLY A 3 22.32 36.40 17.85
C GLY A 3 23.52 36.32 16.90
N ALA A 4 24.71 35.97 17.42
CA ALA A 4 25.91 35.78 16.59
C ALA A 4 25.78 34.53 15.69
N GLY A 5 25.15 33.47 16.18
CA GLY A 5 24.81 32.29 15.38
C GLY A 5 23.88 32.63 14.23
N LEU A 6 22.80 33.40 14.48
CA LEU A 6 21.85 33.82 13.44
C LEU A 6 22.52 34.70 12.38
N VAL A 7 23.38 35.64 12.78
CA VAL A 7 24.15 36.45 11.83
C VAL A 7 25.11 35.57 11.00
N GLY A 8 25.80 34.62 11.65
CA GLY A 8 26.69 33.68 10.97
C GLY A 8 25.96 32.81 9.95
N THR A 9 24.80 32.26 10.32
CA THR A 9 23.96 31.47 9.41
C THR A 9 23.40 32.32 8.27
N GLY A 10 22.95 33.54 8.54
CA GLY A 10 22.48 34.46 7.48
C GLY A 10 23.57 34.81 6.49
N ALA A 11 24.79 35.08 6.96
CA ALA A 11 25.95 35.35 6.11
C ALA A 11 26.40 34.12 5.31
N TYR A 12 26.39 32.94 5.94
CA TYR A 12 26.71 31.67 5.29
C TYR A 12 25.73 31.35 4.15
N LEU A 13 24.43 31.50 4.41
CA LEU A 13 23.40 31.31 3.39
C LEU A 13 23.59 32.26 2.20
N ARG A 14 23.92 33.53 2.47
CA ARG A 14 24.18 34.54 1.42
C ARG A 14 25.39 34.18 0.54
N VAL A 15 26.42 33.54 1.09
CA VAL A 15 27.64 33.19 0.34
C VAL A 15 27.51 31.88 -0.43
N GLU A 16 26.88 30.86 0.15
CA GLU A 16 26.88 29.49 -0.42
C GLU A 16 25.62 29.16 -1.22
N LYS A 17 24.50 29.86 -0.98
CA LYS A 17 23.18 29.55 -1.54
C LYS A 17 22.55 30.75 -2.26
N ASP A 18 23.37 31.65 -2.81
CA ASP A 18 22.93 32.88 -3.48
C ASP A 18 21.84 32.59 -4.52
N ASP A 19 22.04 31.55 -5.34
CA ASP A 19 21.10 31.11 -6.38
C ASP A 19 19.69 30.73 -5.87
N TYR A 20 19.56 30.23 -4.63
CA TYR A 20 18.28 29.80 -4.05
C TYR A 20 17.57 30.90 -3.28
N LEU A 21 18.32 31.91 -2.83
CA LEU A 21 17.80 32.96 -1.97
C LEU A 21 16.98 34.00 -2.73
N ASP A 22 17.16 34.08 -4.05
CA ASP A 22 16.45 35.03 -4.91
C ASP A 22 15.20 34.44 -5.57
N LEU A 23 14.78 33.23 -5.16
CA LEU A 23 13.59 32.55 -5.71
C LEU A 23 12.25 33.27 -5.42
N CYS A 24 12.29 34.36 -4.64
CA CYS A 24 11.10 35.02 -4.12
C CYS A 24 11.24 36.56 -4.03
N ASP A 25 11.61 37.21 -5.13
CA ASP A 25 12.07 38.60 -5.10
C ASP A 25 11.01 39.67 -5.43
N LYS A 26 9.87 39.64 -4.72
CA LYS A 26 8.92 40.77 -4.75
C LYS A 26 9.27 41.88 -3.73
N TYR A 27 10.19 41.58 -2.82
CA TYR A 27 10.73 42.52 -1.83
C TYR A 27 12.23 42.25 -1.62
N SER A 28 13.09 42.87 -2.45
CA SER A 28 14.57 42.79 -2.40
C SER A 28 15.20 43.04 -1.01
N TRP A 29 14.46 43.66 -0.08
CA TRP A 29 14.90 43.92 1.29
C TRP A 29 14.55 42.79 2.29
N ALA A 30 13.71 41.82 1.92
CA ALA A 30 13.07 40.84 2.83
C ALA A 30 13.41 39.37 2.52
N THR A 31 14.55 39.08 1.89
CA THR A 31 15.04 37.71 1.74
C THR A 31 15.25 37.05 3.11
N GLY A 32 14.99 35.74 3.24
CA GLY A 32 15.16 35.00 4.51
C GLY A 32 16.55 35.18 5.13
N ALA A 33 17.61 35.25 4.29
CA ALA A 33 18.97 35.56 4.74
C ALA A 33 19.11 36.99 5.32
N ASN A 34 18.49 37.99 4.69
CA ASN A 34 18.50 39.40 5.15
C ASN A 34 17.70 39.56 6.45
N ILE A 35 16.59 38.83 6.61
CA ILE A 35 15.81 38.77 7.85
C ILE A 35 16.63 38.15 8.97
N LEU A 36 17.31 37.02 8.72
CA LEU A 36 18.18 36.36 9.70
C LEU A 36 19.34 37.28 10.15
N LEU A 37 19.93 38.04 9.22
CA LEU A 37 20.97 39.04 9.52
C LEU A 37 20.42 40.19 10.37
N ALA A 38 19.28 40.76 9.99
CA ALA A 38 18.65 41.88 10.70
C ALA A 38 18.21 41.49 12.12
N VAL A 39 17.51 40.36 12.27
CA VAL A 39 17.06 39.84 13.56
C VAL A 39 18.26 39.47 14.44
N GLY A 40 19.26 38.81 13.88
CA GLY A 40 20.50 38.47 14.59
C GLY A 40 21.24 39.69 15.11
N ALA A 41 21.32 40.77 14.32
CA ALA A 41 21.93 42.03 14.73
C ALA A 41 21.14 42.73 15.85
N ILE A 42 19.81 42.78 15.76
CA ILE A 42 18.94 43.34 16.81
C ILE A 42 19.13 42.58 18.14
N ILE A 43 19.15 41.25 18.08
CA ILE A 43 19.35 40.40 19.28
C ILE A 43 20.71 40.67 19.92
N LEU A 44 21.76 40.91 19.13
CA LEU A 44 23.09 41.27 19.66
C LEU A 44 23.09 42.62 20.38
N VAL A 45 22.41 43.63 19.82
CA VAL A 45 22.28 44.96 20.43
C VAL A 45 21.48 44.91 21.73
N VAL A 46 20.34 44.21 21.74
CA VAL A 46 19.51 44.03 22.94
C VAL A 46 20.29 43.26 24.02
N ALA A 47 21.03 42.21 23.64
CA ALA A 47 21.88 41.46 24.56
C ALA A 47 23.02 42.32 25.14
N PHE A 48 23.59 43.24 24.37
CA PHE A 48 24.62 44.16 24.87
C PHE A 48 24.08 45.06 25.99
N PHE A 49 22.88 45.64 25.82
CA PHE A 49 22.25 46.44 26.87
C PHE A 49 21.91 45.61 28.12
N GLY A 50 21.48 44.36 27.94
CA GLY A 50 21.24 43.43 29.05
C GLY A 50 22.51 43.10 29.84
N CYS A 51 23.59 42.70 29.16
CA CYS A 51 24.87 42.37 29.79
C CYS A 51 25.53 43.61 30.44
N TYR A 52 25.51 44.76 29.75
CA TYR A 52 26.08 46.00 30.29
C TYR A 52 25.26 46.52 31.48
N GLY A 53 23.93 46.38 31.44
CA GLY A 53 23.04 46.77 32.53
C GLY A 53 23.23 45.94 33.79
N ALA A 54 23.43 44.63 33.62
CA ALA A 54 23.78 43.73 34.71
C ALA A 54 25.14 44.05 35.33
N TRP A 55 26.15 44.38 34.51
CA TRP A 55 27.48 44.72 35.00
C TRP A 55 27.53 46.07 35.75
N LYS A 56 26.84 47.10 35.25
CA LYS A 56 26.77 48.43 35.89
C LYS A 56 25.76 48.53 37.03
N GLN A 57 25.05 47.43 37.34
CA GLN A 57 23.97 47.37 38.35
C GLN A 57 22.95 48.52 38.19
N SER A 58 22.70 48.95 36.94
CA SER A 58 21.85 50.09 36.62
C SER A 58 20.42 49.62 36.37
N SER A 59 19.51 49.98 37.27
CA SER A 59 18.09 49.61 37.16
C SER A 59 17.42 50.21 35.92
N CYS A 60 17.88 51.36 35.45
CA CYS A 60 17.35 52.01 34.24
C CYS A 60 17.68 51.21 32.98
N LEU A 61 18.93 50.75 32.84
CA LEU A 61 19.36 50.03 31.64
C LEU A 61 18.77 48.61 31.57
N LEU A 62 18.59 47.97 32.74
CA LEU A 62 17.89 46.70 32.84
C LEU A 62 16.38 46.85 32.55
N GLY A 63 15.78 47.98 32.93
CA GLY A 63 14.40 48.32 32.58
C GLY A 63 14.19 48.48 31.07
N ILE A 64 15.11 49.16 30.38
CA ILE A 64 15.09 49.31 28.92
C ILE A 64 15.15 47.94 28.22
N PHE A 65 16.03 47.03 28.68
CA PHE A 65 16.10 45.66 28.18
C PHE A 65 14.77 44.91 28.31
N PHE A 66 14.11 45.01 29.46
CA PHE A 66 12.81 44.36 29.70
C PHE A 66 11.71 44.91 28.78
N VAL A 67 11.67 46.23 28.56
CA VAL A 67 10.71 46.86 27.64
C VAL A 67 10.92 46.36 26.21
N PHE A 68 12.16 46.25 25.74
CA PHE A 68 12.45 45.70 24.41
C PHE A 68 12.03 44.23 24.28
N LEU A 69 12.23 43.40 25.30
CA LEU A 69 11.76 42.01 25.29
C LEU A 69 10.24 41.92 25.23
N LEU A 70 9.52 42.79 25.95
CA LEU A 70 8.06 42.82 25.94
C LEU A 70 7.53 43.21 24.55
N ILE A 71 8.14 44.20 23.89
CA ILE A 71 7.78 44.60 22.53
C ILE A 71 8.01 43.46 21.53
N ILE A 72 9.18 42.79 21.60
CA ILE A 72 9.48 41.64 20.72
C ILE A 72 8.46 40.52 20.93
N PHE A 73 8.12 40.20 22.18
CA PHE A 73 7.12 39.17 22.50
C PHE A 73 5.73 39.48 21.92
N VAL A 74 5.29 40.74 22.00
CA VAL A 74 4.00 41.15 21.42
C VAL A 74 4.02 41.05 19.90
N LEU A 75 5.14 41.43 19.25
CA LEU A 75 5.29 41.29 17.80
C LEU A 75 5.31 39.83 17.35
N GLU A 76 6.02 38.95 18.08
CA GLU A 76 6.05 37.51 17.80
C GLU A 76 4.67 36.87 17.95
N LEU A 77 3.92 37.23 18.99
CA LEU A 77 2.54 36.77 19.17
C LEU A 77 1.62 37.27 18.05
N ALA A 78 1.73 38.55 17.66
CA ALA A 78 0.92 39.10 16.58
C ALA A 78 1.22 38.42 15.23
N ALA A 79 2.49 38.19 14.92
CA ALA A 79 2.92 37.47 13.73
C ALA A 79 2.45 36.00 13.74
N GLY A 80 2.55 35.32 14.88
CA GLY A 80 2.09 33.94 15.05
C GLY A 80 0.57 33.81 14.90
N ILE A 81 -0.20 34.73 15.49
CA ILE A 81 -1.66 34.78 15.32
C ILE A 81 -2.01 35.04 13.85
N TYR A 82 -1.37 36.02 13.21
CA TYR A 82 -1.59 36.33 11.80
C TYR A 82 -1.31 35.13 10.88
N ALA A 83 -0.19 34.43 11.10
CA ALA A 83 0.15 33.23 10.34
C ALA A 83 -0.82 32.06 10.57
N ALA A 84 -1.39 31.94 11.77
CA ALA A 84 -2.33 30.88 12.13
C ALA A 84 -3.76 31.15 11.60
N THR A 85 -4.24 32.40 11.67
CA THR A 85 -5.60 32.75 11.21
C THR A 85 -5.66 32.82 9.69
N GLU A 86 -4.60 33.30 9.06
CA GLU A 86 -4.58 33.61 7.64
C GLU A 86 -3.70 32.64 6.83
N LYS A 87 -3.65 31.38 7.25
CA LYS A 87 -2.81 30.34 6.66
C LYS A 87 -2.94 30.28 5.13
N SER A 88 -4.16 30.39 4.61
CA SER A 88 -4.40 30.35 3.16
C SER A 88 -3.78 31.55 2.44
N LYS A 89 -3.82 32.77 2.99
CA LYS A 89 -3.19 33.93 2.34
C LYS A 89 -1.67 33.89 2.43
N VAL A 90 -1.12 33.36 3.53
CA VAL A 90 0.33 33.14 3.65
C VAL A 90 0.80 32.12 2.62
N GLU A 91 0.05 31.03 2.43
CA GLU A 91 0.30 30.06 1.37
C GLU A 91 0.13 30.67 -0.01
N ASP A 92 -0.92 31.45 -0.27
CA ASP A 92 -1.16 32.11 -1.56
C ASP A 92 -0.09 33.16 -1.91
N GLU A 93 0.41 33.90 -0.92
CA GLU A 93 1.47 34.90 -1.10
C GLU A 93 2.83 34.22 -1.36
N LEU A 94 3.12 33.13 -0.65
CA LEU A 94 4.29 32.30 -0.90
C LEU A 94 4.23 31.62 -2.28
N MET A 95 3.07 31.07 -2.65
CA MET A 95 2.87 30.41 -3.94
C MET A 95 2.83 31.43 -5.10
N GLY A 96 2.30 32.63 -4.88
CA GLY A 96 2.35 33.74 -5.84
C GLY A 96 3.77 34.23 -6.08
N CYS A 97 4.60 34.21 -5.05
CA CYS A 97 6.02 34.53 -5.13
C CYS A 97 6.80 33.46 -5.92
N LEU A 98 6.57 32.17 -5.62
CA LEU A 98 7.17 31.05 -6.37
C LEU A 98 6.73 31.01 -7.85
N ASN A 99 5.45 31.29 -8.15
CA ASN A 99 4.94 31.37 -9.51
C ASN A 99 5.48 32.57 -10.28
N GLY A 100 5.68 33.72 -9.62
CA GLY A 100 6.25 34.92 -10.23
C GLY A 100 7.67 34.69 -10.75
N THR A 101 8.49 33.99 -9.97
CA THR A 101 9.90 33.71 -10.31
C THR A 101 10.05 32.69 -11.44
N LEU A 102 9.02 31.87 -11.71
CA LEU A 102 9.01 30.94 -12.84
C LEU A 102 8.87 31.65 -14.21
N SER A 103 8.36 32.89 -14.22
CA SER A 103 8.12 33.68 -15.44
C SER A 103 9.29 34.57 -15.86
N ASP A 104 10.32 34.65 -15.03
CA ASP A 104 11.39 35.64 -15.14
C ASP A 104 12.68 34.97 -15.67
N THR A 105 13.26 35.54 -16.74
CA THR A 105 14.22 34.83 -17.60
C THR A 105 15.56 34.51 -16.91
N ASP A 106 15.92 35.27 -15.87
CA ASP A 106 17.19 35.16 -15.16
C ASP A 106 17.23 34.02 -14.12
N TYR A 107 16.07 33.54 -13.65
CA TYR A 107 15.94 32.56 -12.55
C TYR A 107 15.91 31.09 -13.00
N ASN A 108 16.06 30.86 -14.30
CA ASN A 108 15.98 29.53 -14.91
C ASN A 108 17.00 28.52 -14.35
N ASN A 109 18.15 28.96 -13.84
CA ASN A 109 19.20 28.03 -13.40
C ASN A 109 18.94 27.47 -11.99
N ALA A 110 18.42 28.30 -11.07
CA ALA A 110 18.04 27.87 -9.73
C ALA A 110 16.83 26.94 -9.77
N TRP A 111 15.83 27.29 -10.57
CA TRP A 111 14.65 26.45 -10.82
C TRP A 111 15.02 25.12 -11.46
N LYS A 112 15.86 25.09 -12.51
CA LYS A 112 16.32 23.83 -13.10
C LYS A 112 17.05 22.92 -12.12
N LYS A 113 17.88 23.49 -11.25
CA LYS A 113 18.59 22.71 -10.22
C LYS A 113 17.63 22.15 -9.18
N PHE A 114 16.61 22.93 -8.80
CA PHE A 114 15.55 22.48 -7.92
C PHE A 114 14.71 21.35 -8.55
N GLU A 115 14.28 21.50 -9.80
CA GLU A 115 13.48 20.51 -10.53
C GLU A 115 14.23 19.19 -10.76
N VAL A 116 15.53 19.25 -11.02
CA VAL A 116 16.38 18.05 -11.20
C VAL A 116 16.65 17.35 -9.87
N GLU A 117 16.90 18.10 -8.79
CA GLU A 117 17.15 17.52 -7.46
C GLU A 117 15.90 16.86 -6.87
N PHE A 118 14.72 17.44 -7.12
CA PHE A 118 13.45 16.96 -6.56
C PHE A 118 12.56 16.20 -7.56
N ASP A 119 13.09 15.93 -8.76
CA ASP A 119 12.43 15.18 -9.83
C ASP A 119 10.97 15.61 -10.07
N CYS A 120 10.75 16.92 -10.16
CA CYS A 120 9.42 17.50 -10.24
C CYS A 120 9.42 18.69 -11.21
N CYS A 121 8.27 19.01 -11.80
CA CYS A 121 8.18 20.00 -12.89
C CYS A 121 7.17 21.10 -12.55
N GLY A 122 7.66 22.32 -12.30
CA GLY A 122 6.85 23.48 -11.95
C GLY A 122 6.09 23.37 -10.61
N VAL A 123 5.67 24.52 -10.08
CA VAL A 123 4.94 24.61 -8.80
C VAL A 123 3.60 23.87 -8.88
N ASN A 124 2.82 24.13 -9.94
CA ASN A 124 1.51 23.52 -10.21
C ASN A 124 1.54 22.56 -11.41
N GLY A 125 2.69 21.95 -11.70
CA GLY A 125 2.86 21.01 -12.82
C GLY A 125 3.37 21.65 -14.12
N HIS A 126 3.48 20.82 -15.16
CA HIS A 126 4.12 21.18 -16.44
C HIS A 126 3.40 22.30 -17.24
N ASN A 127 2.10 22.51 -17.00
CA ASN A 127 1.26 23.46 -17.74
C ASN A 127 1.67 24.94 -17.53
N ILE A 128 2.63 25.24 -16.64
CA ILE A 128 3.15 26.60 -16.47
C ILE A 128 4.14 26.97 -17.60
N TYR A 129 4.78 25.99 -18.23
CA TYR A 129 5.74 26.23 -19.33
C TYR A 129 5.09 26.38 -20.71
N THR A 130 3.76 26.23 -20.83
CA THR A 130 3.06 26.14 -22.13
C THR A 130 2.70 27.49 -22.77
N ASN A 131 3.11 28.62 -22.21
CA ASN A 131 2.79 29.96 -22.76
C ASN A 131 3.95 30.66 -23.50
N CYS A 132 4.92 29.92 -24.04
CA CYS A 132 5.80 30.45 -25.07
C CYS A 132 5.11 30.39 -26.45
N THR A 133 4.25 31.37 -26.74
CA THR A 133 3.72 31.58 -28.10
C THR A 133 4.82 32.13 -29.00
N GLY A 134 5.49 31.24 -29.73
CA GLY A 134 6.48 31.61 -30.73
C GLY A 134 6.87 30.41 -31.59
N LYS A 135 6.10 30.15 -32.65
CA LYS A 135 6.62 29.44 -33.84
C LYS A 135 7.93 30.12 -34.25
N TRP A 136 8.88 29.32 -34.76
CA TRP A 136 10.24 29.68 -35.23
C TRP A 136 11.33 29.62 -34.16
N PHE A 137 11.77 28.40 -33.81
CA PHE A 137 13.18 27.95 -33.77
C PHE A 137 13.19 26.47 -33.33
N TYR A 138 13.03 25.59 -34.32
CA TYR A 138 13.13 24.14 -34.15
C TYR A 138 14.62 23.72 -34.07
N GLN A 139 14.88 22.71 -33.23
CA GLN A 139 16.03 21.80 -33.28
C GLN A 139 17.44 22.41 -33.15
N ASP A 140 17.90 22.72 -31.91
CA ASP A 140 19.27 22.34 -31.50
C ASP A 140 19.62 22.46 -29.99
N ARG A 141 18.65 22.32 -29.07
CA ARG A 141 19.00 22.34 -27.62
C ARG A 141 18.11 21.49 -26.72
N LEU A 142 17.54 20.42 -27.27
CA LEU A 142 16.84 19.39 -26.50
C LEU A 142 17.85 18.32 -26.04
N SER A 143 18.71 18.71 -25.10
CA SER A 143 19.30 17.76 -24.17
C SER A 143 19.55 18.48 -22.85
N LYS A 144 19.03 17.92 -21.75
CA LYS A 144 19.19 18.34 -20.35
C LYS A 144 18.14 19.25 -19.72
N THR A 145 16.86 18.94 -19.91
CA THR A 145 15.82 19.24 -18.90
C THR A 145 14.83 18.08 -18.85
N THR A 146 14.67 17.48 -17.67
CA THR A 146 13.94 16.24 -17.39
C THR A 146 12.41 16.37 -17.47
N CYS A 147 11.87 17.46 -18.00
CA CYS A 147 10.44 17.53 -18.32
C CYS A 147 10.22 17.10 -19.78
N GLN A 148 10.38 15.80 -20.07
CA GLN A 148 9.85 15.25 -21.31
C GLN A 148 8.35 15.05 -21.16
N PHE A 149 7.59 15.59 -22.12
CA PHE A 149 6.18 15.31 -22.35
C PHE A 149 5.97 13.80 -22.53
N ASN A 150 5.71 13.08 -21.45
CA ASN A 150 4.78 11.95 -21.38
C ASN A 150 4.75 11.39 -19.95
N GLN A 151 3.53 11.26 -19.44
CA GLN A 151 3.13 10.73 -18.12
C GLN A 151 3.29 11.69 -16.94
N LEU A 152 2.14 11.92 -16.30
CA LEU A 152 1.89 12.58 -15.00
C LEU A 152 3.14 12.71 -14.09
N GLY A 153 3.84 13.83 -14.18
CA GLY A 153 4.67 14.30 -13.07
C GLY A 153 3.76 14.93 -12.03
N GLU A 154 3.73 14.39 -10.81
CA GLU A 154 3.02 15.02 -9.69
C GLU A 154 3.63 16.38 -9.34
N HIS A 155 2.81 17.27 -8.77
CA HIS A 155 3.23 18.59 -8.29
C HIS A 155 4.40 18.49 -7.29
N CYS A 156 5.43 19.34 -7.45
CA CYS A 156 6.60 19.39 -6.55
C CYS A 156 6.20 19.43 -5.06
N GLN A 157 5.11 20.13 -4.75
CA GLN A 157 4.58 20.28 -3.38
C GLN A 157 4.06 18.96 -2.78
N SER A 158 3.40 18.12 -3.59
CA SER A 158 2.83 16.84 -3.13
C SER A 158 3.92 15.78 -2.93
N LYS A 159 4.85 15.71 -3.89
CA LYS A 159 5.94 14.72 -3.91
C LYS A 159 6.89 14.89 -2.71
N LEU A 160 7.25 16.14 -2.36
CA LEU A 160 8.11 16.44 -1.22
C LEU A 160 7.48 16.05 0.13
N ALA A 161 6.19 16.31 0.32
CA ALA A 161 5.47 15.98 1.54
C ALA A 161 5.31 14.47 1.74
N ASN A 162 5.05 13.72 0.65
CA ASN A 162 4.87 12.27 0.69
C ASN A 162 6.17 11.52 1.03
N TRP A 163 7.31 11.98 0.50
CA TRP A 163 8.61 11.36 0.77
C TRP A 163 9.10 11.59 2.21
N GLN A 164 8.88 12.79 2.76
CA GLN A 164 9.19 13.06 4.16
C GLN A 164 8.35 12.18 5.08
N LEU A 165 7.06 12.04 4.80
CA LEU A 165 6.18 11.17 5.56
C LEU A 165 6.63 9.70 5.47
N PHE A 166 6.98 9.22 4.28
CA PHE A 166 7.49 7.86 4.10
C PHE A 166 8.75 7.63 4.95
N ASN A 167 9.76 8.48 4.81
CA ASN A 167 11.00 8.37 5.56
C ASN A 167 10.78 8.51 7.08
N ASP A 168 9.85 9.34 7.54
CA ASP A 168 9.57 9.45 8.97
C ASP A 168 8.92 8.20 9.57
N LYS A 169 8.06 7.55 8.77
CA LYS A 169 7.32 6.35 9.16
C LYS A 169 8.14 5.07 9.01
N THR A 170 8.99 4.96 7.99
CA THR A 170 9.74 3.74 7.67
C THR A 170 11.24 3.84 7.92
N LYS A 171 11.79 5.06 7.98
CA LYS A 171 13.23 5.35 8.01
C LYS A 171 14.01 4.81 6.81
N ASN A 172 13.31 4.54 5.71
CA ASN A 172 13.88 4.18 4.41
C ASN A 172 13.65 5.34 3.41
N HIS A 173 14.54 5.46 2.43
CA HIS A 173 14.35 6.40 1.33
C HIS A 173 13.36 5.83 0.31
N TRP A 174 12.51 6.68 -0.25
CA TRP A 174 11.49 6.23 -1.21
C TRP A 174 12.10 5.70 -2.52
N GLU A 175 13.23 6.27 -2.93
CA GLU A 175 13.98 5.88 -4.13
C GLU A 175 14.51 4.43 -4.05
N ASP A 176 14.86 3.99 -2.84
CA ASP A 176 15.38 2.65 -2.56
C ASP A 176 14.31 1.65 -2.11
N LYS A 177 13.03 1.88 -2.46
CA LYS A 177 11.92 1.01 -2.01
C LYS A 177 12.07 -0.47 -2.39
N ASP A 178 12.80 -0.75 -3.48
CA ASP A 178 13.08 -2.12 -3.94
C ASP A 178 14.09 -2.84 -3.00
N CYS A 179 14.83 -2.07 -2.21
CA CYS A 179 15.79 -2.53 -1.20
C CYS A 179 15.32 -2.16 0.22
N PHE A 180 14.02 -2.33 0.50
CA PHE A 180 13.43 -1.95 1.79
C PHE A 180 13.98 -2.78 2.97
N GLU A 181 14.46 -2.10 4.01
CA GLU A 181 14.87 -2.74 5.27
C GLU A 181 13.92 -2.40 6.41
N LYS A 182 13.32 -3.43 7.03
CA LYS A 182 12.43 -3.23 8.18
C LYS A 182 13.22 -2.79 9.41
N ILE A 183 12.93 -1.59 9.91
CA ILE A 183 13.50 -1.05 11.14
C ILE A 183 12.58 -1.35 12.35
N PRO A 184 13.09 -1.89 13.46
CA PRO A 184 12.29 -2.15 14.67
C PRO A 184 11.56 -0.89 15.17
N GLY A 185 10.25 -1.01 15.43
CA GLY A 185 9.41 0.10 15.90
C GLY A 185 8.97 1.09 14.81
N LYS A 186 9.32 0.83 13.55
CA LYS A 186 8.87 1.60 12.37
C LYS A 186 7.91 0.78 11.50
N TYR A 187 7.22 1.47 10.61
CA TYR A 187 6.28 0.83 9.68
C TYR A 187 7.05 -0.03 8.68
N ASP A 188 6.43 -1.16 8.31
CA ASP A 188 6.92 -2.10 7.29
C ASP A 188 6.25 -1.77 5.94
N LEU A 189 6.92 -2.04 4.83
CA LEU A 189 6.36 -1.81 3.51
C LEU A 189 5.60 -3.05 3.04
N ILE A 190 4.31 -2.88 2.79
CA ILE A 190 3.47 -3.92 2.18
C ILE A 190 3.26 -3.54 0.72
N ILE A 191 3.77 -4.36 -0.19
CA ILE A 191 3.58 -4.17 -1.63
C ILE A 191 2.18 -4.66 -1.98
N VAL A 192 1.32 -3.71 -2.30
CA VAL A 192 -0.06 -3.95 -2.75
C VAL A 192 -0.11 -3.57 -4.22
N ASP A 193 -0.71 -4.43 -5.05
CA ASP A 193 -0.91 -4.11 -6.46
C ASP A 193 -2.09 -3.13 -6.60
N TYR A 194 -1.79 -1.84 -6.58
CA TYR A 194 -2.75 -0.76 -6.83
C TYR A 194 -3.04 -0.58 -8.34
N ASN A 195 -2.35 -1.29 -9.24
CA ASN A 195 -2.56 -1.16 -10.69
C ASN A 195 -3.79 -1.91 -11.20
N ALA A 196 -4.48 -2.67 -10.34
CA ALA A 196 -5.85 -3.02 -10.60
C ALA A 196 -6.69 -1.76 -10.33
N GLU A 197 -6.92 -0.97 -11.38
CA GLU A 197 -7.77 0.23 -11.39
C GLU A 197 -8.82 0.16 -10.28
N ASP A 198 -8.58 0.88 -9.19
CA ASP A 198 -9.65 1.37 -8.36
C ASP A 198 -10.43 2.29 -9.30
N LYS A 199 -11.44 1.74 -9.98
CA LYS A 199 -12.61 2.54 -10.28
C LYS A 199 -13.19 2.88 -8.92
N ASP A 200 -12.68 3.94 -8.32
CA ASP A 200 -13.30 4.58 -7.18
C ASP A 200 -14.79 4.67 -7.50
N GLU A 201 -15.63 4.17 -6.58
CA GLU A 201 -17.09 4.21 -6.70
C GLU A 201 -17.64 5.64 -6.81
N THR A 202 -16.79 6.67 -6.82
CA THR A 202 -17.14 8.07 -7.06
C THR A 202 -17.12 8.50 -8.53
N ASP A 203 -16.61 7.67 -9.45
CA ASP A 203 -16.69 7.91 -10.90
C ASP A 203 -17.38 6.74 -11.66
N ALA A 204 -18.32 6.05 -11.01
CA ALA A 204 -19.23 5.18 -11.74
C ALA A 204 -20.03 6.03 -12.74
N PRO A 205 -19.91 5.81 -14.07
CA PRO A 205 -20.86 6.37 -15.00
C PRO A 205 -22.25 5.91 -14.55
N ALA A 206 -23.22 6.83 -14.56
CA ALA A 206 -24.62 6.55 -14.23
C ALA A 206 -25.02 5.16 -14.77
N PRO A 207 -25.74 4.34 -13.98
CA PRO A 207 -26.00 2.95 -14.33
C PRO A 207 -26.52 2.90 -15.76
N GLY A 208 -25.68 2.38 -16.66
CA GLY A 208 -26.05 2.17 -18.05
C GLY A 208 -27.32 1.32 -18.09
N PRO A 209 -28.12 1.43 -19.17
CA PRO A 209 -29.31 0.61 -19.32
C PRO A 209 -28.97 -0.86 -19.03
N PRO A 210 -29.82 -1.61 -18.29
CA PRO A 210 -29.53 -2.97 -17.87
C PRO A 210 -29.12 -3.77 -19.10
N LYS A 211 -27.86 -4.23 -19.11
CA LYS A 211 -27.35 -5.10 -20.17
C LYS A 211 -28.35 -6.27 -20.31
N PRO A 212 -28.78 -6.62 -21.53
CA PRO A 212 -29.76 -7.68 -21.73
C PRO A 212 -29.25 -8.96 -21.06
N LYS A 213 -30.11 -9.62 -20.27
CA LYS A 213 -29.80 -10.92 -19.67
C LYS A 213 -29.62 -11.94 -20.80
N ILE A 214 -28.38 -12.12 -21.24
CA ILE A 214 -28.02 -13.22 -22.13
C ILE A 214 -28.24 -14.50 -21.31
N GLU A 215 -29.16 -15.36 -21.72
CA GLU A 215 -29.40 -16.62 -21.01
C GLU A 215 -28.16 -17.53 -21.13
N SER A 216 -27.76 -18.14 -20.01
CA SER A 216 -26.64 -19.08 -19.97
C SER A 216 -26.97 -20.34 -20.78
N LYS A 217 -25.98 -20.85 -21.50
CA LYS A 217 -26.11 -22.09 -22.30
C LYS A 217 -25.86 -23.36 -21.47
N LEU A 218 -25.47 -23.21 -20.21
CA LEU A 218 -25.07 -24.32 -19.34
C LEU A 218 -26.28 -24.98 -18.67
N ASP A 219 -26.10 -26.23 -18.23
CA ASP A 219 -27.10 -26.93 -17.43
C ASP A 219 -27.39 -26.20 -16.11
N LYS A 220 -28.64 -26.23 -15.63
CA LYS A 220 -29.04 -25.54 -14.39
C LYS A 220 -28.27 -26.00 -13.16
N ARG A 221 -27.90 -27.30 -13.09
CA ARG A 221 -27.11 -27.87 -12.00
C ARG A 221 -25.69 -27.29 -12.01
N LEU A 222 -25.13 -27.11 -13.21
CA LEU A 222 -23.81 -26.51 -13.38
C LEU A 222 -23.83 -25.01 -13.06
N GLN A 223 -24.88 -24.29 -13.49
CA GLN A 223 -25.05 -22.87 -13.12
C GLN A 223 -25.05 -22.68 -11.60
N ALA A 224 -25.80 -23.51 -10.86
CA ALA A 224 -25.84 -23.48 -9.40
C ALA A 224 -24.48 -23.77 -8.75
N LEU A 225 -23.70 -24.72 -9.31
CA LEU A 225 -22.35 -25.02 -8.83
C LEU A 225 -21.39 -23.85 -9.05
N ILE A 226 -21.41 -23.23 -10.23
CA ILE A 226 -20.53 -22.09 -10.56
C ILE A 226 -20.89 -20.88 -9.70
N GLU A 227 -22.17 -20.58 -9.52
CA GLU A 227 -22.62 -19.52 -8.60
C GLU A 227 -22.22 -19.79 -7.14
N LEU A 228 -22.17 -21.06 -6.73
CA LEU A 228 -21.76 -21.47 -5.40
C LEU A 228 -20.27 -21.22 -5.15
N ILE A 229 -19.39 -21.62 -6.08
CA ILE A 229 -17.93 -21.54 -5.91
C ILE A 229 -17.36 -20.17 -6.28
N CYS A 230 -17.98 -19.43 -7.20
CA CYS A 230 -17.52 -18.12 -7.68
C CYS A 230 -18.10 -16.94 -6.88
N ASN A 231 -18.68 -17.17 -5.70
CA ASN A 231 -19.30 -16.11 -4.91
C ASN A 231 -18.27 -15.32 -4.08
N VAL A 232 -17.93 -14.12 -4.54
CA VAL A 232 -16.95 -13.22 -3.86
C VAL A 232 -17.34 -12.91 -2.42
N LYS A 233 -18.63 -12.67 -2.13
CA LYS A 233 -19.08 -12.35 -0.77
C LYS A 233 -18.83 -13.52 0.19
N ARG A 234 -19.09 -14.75 -0.27
CA ARG A 234 -18.80 -15.96 0.53
C ARG A 234 -17.30 -16.17 0.72
N MET A 235 -16.49 -15.86 -0.29
CA MET A 235 -15.03 -15.87 -0.15
C MET A 235 -14.59 -14.88 0.92
N GLU A 236 -15.08 -13.63 0.90
CA GLU A 236 -14.79 -12.62 1.93
C GLU A 236 -15.21 -13.05 3.33
N GLU A 237 -16.42 -13.58 3.48
CA GLU A 237 -16.93 -14.08 4.76
C GLU A 237 -16.07 -15.21 5.30
N ALA A 238 -15.63 -16.15 4.45
CA ALA A 238 -14.76 -17.25 4.83
C ALA A 238 -13.39 -16.76 5.35
N VAL A 239 -12.77 -15.77 4.69
CA VAL A 239 -11.48 -15.26 5.18
C VAL A 239 -11.65 -14.39 6.43
N LYS A 240 -12.76 -13.66 6.57
CA LYS A 240 -13.11 -12.91 7.78
C LYS A 240 -13.28 -13.83 8.99
N GLU A 241 -13.86 -15.02 8.81
CA GLU A 241 -13.97 -16.03 9.87
C GLU A 241 -12.59 -16.43 10.41
N MET A 242 -11.60 -16.53 9.52
CA MET A 242 -10.20 -16.81 9.84
C MET A 242 -9.42 -15.60 10.40
N LYS A 243 -10.12 -14.50 10.71
CA LYS A 243 -9.61 -13.23 11.27
C LYS A 243 -8.74 -12.42 10.32
N TYR A 244 -8.86 -12.62 9.01
CA TYR A 244 -8.20 -11.77 8.02
C TYR A 244 -8.89 -10.41 7.89
N ASP A 245 -8.10 -9.35 7.68
CA ASP A 245 -8.61 -7.99 7.53
C ASP A 245 -8.82 -7.61 6.06
N THR A 246 -10.03 -7.84 5.57
CA THR A 246 -10.41 -7.50 4.19
C THR A 246 -10.46 -6.00 3.93
N ASN A 247 -10.60 -5.16 4.96
CA ASN A 247 -10.67 -3.71 4.80
C ASN A 247 -9.29 -3.12 4.53
N LYS A 248 -8.24 -3.67 5.17
CA LYS A 248 -6.85 -3.26 4.93
C LYS A 248 -6.24 -3.89 3.69
N ALA A 249 -6.60 -5.13 3.39
CA ALA A 249 -6.08 -5.86 2.24
C ALA A 249 -7.21 -6.61 1.52
N PRO A 250 -7.91 -5.95 0.59
CA PRO A 250 -8.95 -6.60 -0.19
C PRO A 250 -8.39 -7.77 -1.01
N LEU A 251 -9.21 -8.80 -1.19
CA LEU A 251 -8.81 -10.12 -1.73
C LEU A 251 -8.17 -10.08 -3.12
N GLY A 252 -8.40 -9.02 -3.90
CA GLY A 252 -7.84 -8.84 -5.24
C GLY A 252 -6.50 -8.11 -5.33
N LYS A 253 -5.93 -7.66 -4.20
CA LYS A 253 -4.68 -6.89 -4.17
C LYS A 253 -3.51 -7.59 -3.45
N LEU A 254 -3.74 -8.81 -2.97
CA LEU A 254 -2.71 -9.61 -2.31
C LEU A 254 -1.76 -10.22 -3.36
N THR A 255 -0.46 -10.02 -3.20
CA THR A 255 0.55 -10.54 -4.14
C THR A 255 1.02 -11.93 -3.74
N LYS A 256 1.43 -12.74 -4.74
CA LYS A 256 2.05 -14.06 -4.50
C LYS A 256 3.29 -13.97 -3.62
N GLU A 257 4.05 -12.90 -3.76
CA GLU A 257 5.26 -12.63 -2.98
C GLU A 257 4.93 -12.41 -1.50
N GLN A 258 3.85 -11.68 -1.21
CA GLN A 258 3.37 -11.47 0.15
C GLN A 258 2.89 -12.78 0.79
N ILE A 259 2.17 -13.63 0.04
CA ILE A 259 1.77 -14.97 0.50
C ILE A 259 3.01 -15.82 0.80
N LYS A 260 4.02 -15.81 -0.09
CA LYS A 260 5.30 -16.51 0.09
C LYS A 260 6.05 -16.04 1.32
N ALA A 261 6.08 -14.72 1.56
CA ALA A 261 6.69 -14.13 2.75
C ALA A 261 5.93 -14.50 4.03
N GLY A 262 4.60 -14.70 3.94
CA GLY A 262 3.76 -15.27 4.99
C GLY A 262 4.15 -16.71 5.35
N TYR A 263 4.32 -17.59 4.35
CA TYR A 263 4.80 -18.96 4.57
C TYR A 263 6.18 -19.01 5.22
N SER A 264 7.12 -18.15 4.77
CA SER A 264 8.46 -18.05 5.36
C SER A 264 8.41 -17.64 6.85
N ALA A 265 7.50 -16.74 7.23
CA ALA A 265 7.28 -16.39 8.63
C ALA A 265 6.74 -17.58 9.44
N LEU A 266 5.74 -18.29 8.92
CA LEU A 266 5.19 -19.50 9.56
C LEU A 266 6.24 -20.61 9.70
N LYS A 267 7.13 -20.79 8.73
CA LYS A 267 8.23 -21.76 8.80
C LYS A 267 9.19 -21.43 9.94
N THR A 268 9.47 -20.14 10.16
CA THR A 268 10.29 -19.67 11.28
C THR A 268 9.58 -19.91 12.62
N ILE A 269 8.27 -19.66 12.69
CA ILE A 269 7.43 -19.94 13.86
C ILE A 269 7.45 -21.44 14.19
N ASP A 270 7.25 -22.30 13.20
CA ASP A 270 7.24 -23.75 13.36
C ASP A 270 8.60 -24.30 13.84
N GLN A 271 9.71 -23.74 13.36
CA GLN A 271 11.04 -24.06 13.85
C GLN A 271 11.23 -23.67 15.32
N CYS A 272 10.67 -22.53 15.75
CA CYS A 272 10.73 -22.10 17.15
C CYS A 272 9.89 -23.04 18.04
N ILE A 273 8.69 -23.40 17.61
CA ILE A 273 7.81 -24.35 18.32
C ILE A 273 8.48 -25.73 18.42
N SER A 274 9.05 -26.23 17.34
CA SER A 274 9.75 -27.53 17.31
C SER A 274 10.98 -27.57 18.24
N LYS A 275 11.62 -26.43 18.47
CA LYS A 275 12.75 -26.27 19.40
C LYS A 275 12.34 -25.88 20.82
N ASN A 276 11.03 -25.73 21.10
CA ASN A 276 10.49 -25.20 22.35
C ASN A 276 11.06 -23.81 22.73
N ASP A 277 11.42 -22.97 21.75
CA ASP A 277 11.88 -21.59 21.97
C ASP A 277 10.69 -20.63 21.90
N PHE A 278 10.15 -20.27 23.08
CA PHE A 278 9.05 -19.32 23.23
C PHE A 278 9.52 -17.91 23.64
N GLY A 279 10.80 -17.60 23.40
CA GLY A 279 11.41 -16.31 23.73
C GLY A 279 11.10 -15.19 22.73
N SER A 280 12.01 -14.21 22.65
CA SER A 280 11.86 -13.05 21.77
C SER A 280 11.82 -13.40 20.28
N LYS A 281 12.46 -14.49 19.87
CA LYS A 281 12.47 -14.95 18.47
C LYS A 281 11.08 -15.35 17.98
N LEU A 282 10.31 -16.07 18.80
CA LEU A 282 8.94 -16.45 18.45
C LEU A 282 8.04 -15.22 18.34
N VAL A 283 8.18 -14.27 19.27
CA VAL A 283 7.41 -13.01 19.24
C VAL A 283 7.72 -12.24 17.96
N ALA A 284 9.00 -12.04 17.63
CA ALA A 284 9.39 -11.37 16.39
C ALA A 284 8.89 -12.08 15.13
N ALA A 285 8.86 -13.42 15.12
CA ALA A 285 8.34 -14.19 14.00
C ALA A 285 6.80 -14.08 13.87
N CYS A 286 6.07 -14.09 14.99
CA CYS A 286 4.63 -13.82 15.01
C CYS A 286 4.31 -12.40 14.53
N ASP A 287 5.07 -11.40 15.00
CA ASP A 287 4.91 -10.01 14.58
C ASP A 287 5.18 -9.86 13.08
N ALA A 288 6.23 -10.51 12.56
CA ALA A 288 6.52 -10.54 11.13
C ALA A 288 5.37 -11.16 10.31
N PHE A 289 4.75 -12.24 10.81
CA PHE A 289 3.59 -12.86 10.15
C PHE A 289 2.38 -11.92 10.12
N TYR A 290 1.98 -11.34 11.26
CA TYR A 290 0.82 -10.44 11.33
C TYR A 290 1.04 -9.10 10.63
N THR A 291 2.29 -8.68 10.46
CA THR A 291 2.63 -7.50 9.64
C THR A 291 2.40 -7.80 8.16
N ARG A 292 2.83 -8.98 7.69
CA ARG A 292 2.73 -9.37 6.27
C ARG A 292 1.32 -9.80 5.87
N ILE A 293 0.58 -10.45 6.76
CA ILE A 293 -0.77 -10.92 6.51
C ILE A 293 -1.71 -10.16 7.45
N PRO A 294 -2.46 -9.16 6.96
CA PRO A 294 -3.30 -8.33 7.81
C PRO A 294 -4.40 -9.14 8.50
N HIS A 295 -4.47 -8.99 9.82
CA HIS A 295 -5.49 -9.62 10.64
C HIS A 295 -6.28 -8.58 11.44
N CYS A 296 -7.57 -8.86 11.67
CA CYS A 296 -8.43 -8.03 12.49
C CYS A 296 -8.69 -8.71 13.84
N PHE A 297 -8.03 -8.19 14.89
CA PHE A 297 -8.20 -8.62 16.29
C PHE A 297 -9.05 -7.62 17.11
N GLY A 298 -9.55 -6.56 16.49
CA GLY A 298 -10.21 -5.44 17.18
C GLY A 298 -9.24 -4.74 18.15
N MET A 299 -9.70 -4.51 19.39
CA MET A 299 -8.90 -3.88 20.44
C MET A 299 -8.03 -4.86 21.24
N ARG A 300 -7.92 -6.13 20.80
CA ARG A 300 -7.12 -7.15 21.48
C ARG A 300 -5.73 -7.24 20.86
N GLN A 301 -4.75 -7.53 21.69
CA GLN A 301 -3.40 -7.82 21.22
C GLN A 301 -3.43 -9.09 20.33
N PRO A 302 -2.69 -9.10 19.20
CA PRO A 302 -2.51 -10.29 18.39
C PRO A 302 -2.04 -11.48 19.25
N PRO A 303 -2.70 -12.64 19.18
CA PRO A 303 -2.30 -13.81 19.94
C PRO A 303 -0.98 -14.38 19.41
N LEU A 304 -0.17 -14.99 20.27
CA LEU A 304 1.03 -15.69 19.84
C LEU A 304 0.68 -17.06 19.25
N ILE A 305 1.29 -17.41 18.12
CA ILE A 305 1.16 -18.72 17.49
C ILE A 305 2.10 -19.68 18.22
N ARG A 306 1.55 -20.59 19.04
CA ARG A 306 2.35 -21.44 19.94
C ARG A 306 2.15 -22.93 19.70
N THR A 307 1.02 -23.33 19.15
CA THR A 307 0.69 -24.74 18.92
C THR A 307 0.83 -25.11 17.44
N LYS A 308 1.04 -26.40 17.17
CA LYS A 308 1.04 -26.93 15.80
C LYS A 308 -0.31 -26.73 15.12
N ASP A 309 -1.40 -26.77 15.89
CA ASP A 309 -2.75 -26.52 15.40
C ASP A 309 -2.94 -25.06 14.98
N ASP A 310 -2.39 -24.10 15.74
CA ASP A 310 -2.40 -22.69 15.34
C ASP A 310 -1.65 -22.48 14.03
N VAL A 311 -0.49 -23.11 13.87
CA VAL A 311 0.29 -23.06 12.61
C VAL A 311 -0.53 -23.63 11.46
N LYS A 312 -1.19 -24.77 11.65
CA LYS A 312 -2.06 -25.39 10.65
C LYS A 312 -3.20 -24.46 10.23
N LEU A 313 -3.89 -23.83 11.18
CA LEU A 313 -4.95 -22.86 10.89
C LEU A 313 -4.45 -21.66 10.06
N LYS A 314 -3.19 -21.25 10.25
CA LYS A 314 -2.57 -20.18 9.45
C LYS A 314 -2.09 -20.65 8.08
N ILE A 315 -1.68 -21.90 7.94
CA ILE A 315 -1.43 -22.53 6.63
C ILE A 315 -2.73 -22.57 5.82
N ASP A 316 -3.82 -23.08 6.41
CA ASP A 316 -5.14 -23.14 5.76
C ASP A 316 -5.59 -21.75 5.27
N LEU A 317 -5.27 -20.68 6.03
CA LEU A 317 -5.57 -19.30 5.65
C LEU A 317 -4.77 -18.87 4.41
N LEU A 318 -3.47 -19.14 4.37
CA LEU A 318 -2.62 -18.78 3.23
C LEU A 318 -2.98 -19.56 1.97
N GLU A 319 -3.36 -20.83 2.11
CA GLU A 319 -3.86 -21.65 0.99
C GLU A 319 -5.16 -21.04 0.44
N ALA A 320 -6.12 -20.73 1.31
CA ALA A 320 -7.38 -20.11 0.90
C ALA A 320 -7.16 -18.74 0.23
N LEU A 321 -6.27 -17.90 0.78
CA LEU A 321 -5.92 -16.61 0.18
C LEU A 321 -5.30 -16.77 -1.22
N GLY A 322 -4.45 -17.77 -1.42
CA GLY A 322 -3.85 -18.05 -2.73
C GLY A 322 -4.87 -18.55 -3.76
N ASP A 323 -5.81 -19.39 -3.35
CA ASP A 323 -6.90 -19.85 -4.24
C ASP A 323 -7.87 -18.72 -4.58
N ILE A 324 -8.16 -17.84 -3.62
CA ILE A 324 -8.98 -16.64 -3.85
C ILE A 324 -8.28 -15.65 -4.78
N GLU A 325 -6.96 -15.45 -4.68
CA GLU A 325 -6.20 -14.61 -5.62
C GLU A 325 -6.39 -15.11 -7.07
N ILE A 326 -6.32 -16.43 -7.27
CA ILE A 326 -6.54 -17.07 -8.57
C ILE A 326 -8.00 -16.87 -9.02
N ALA A 327 -8.96 -17.09 -8.12
CA ALA A 327 -10.37 -16.87 -8.41
C ALA A 327 -10.66 -15.42 -8.80
N MET A 328 -10.11 -14.45 -8.08
CA MET A 328 -10.27 -13.02 -8.38
C MET A 328 -9.66 -12.63 -9.72
N LYS A 329 -8.54 -13.23 -10.12
CA LYS A 329 -7.96 -13.02 -11.45
C LYS A 329 -8.90 -13.53 -12.55
N ILE A 330 -9.50 -14.71 -12.35
CA ILE A 330 -10.48 -15.28 -13.28
C ILE A 330 -11.74 -14.42 -13.37
N LEU A 331 -12.25 -13.93 -12.24
CA LEU A 331 -13.46 -13.12 -12.19
C LEU A 331 -13.31 -11.74 -12.84
N LYS A 332 -12.07 -11.22 -12.96
CA LYS A 332 -11.78 -9.94 -13.62
C LYS A 332 -11.73 -10.03 -15.15
N GLU A 333 -11.62 -11.22 -15.73
CA GLU A 333 -11.64 -11.39 -17.19
C GLU A 333 -13.08 -11.22 -17.72
N GLU A 334 -13.43 -10.00 -18.13
CA GLU A 334 -14.71 -9.73 -18.80
C GLU A 334 -14.68 -10.26 -20.25
N LEU A 335 -15.52 -11.25 -20.54
CA LEU A 335 -15.83 -11.72 -21.89
C LEU A 335 -17.25 -11.27 -22.28
N ASP A 336 -17.52 -11.11 -23.57
CA ASP A 336 -18.81 -10.66 -24.13
C ASP A 336 -20.00 -11.66 -23.92
N GLU A 337 -19.86 -12.64 -23.03
CA GLU A 337 -20.83 -13.71 -22.78
C GLU A 337 -21.54 -13.57 -21.42
N ASN A 338 -22.46 -14.49 -21.09
CA ASN A 338 -23.04 -14.56 -19.76
C ASN A 338 -21.90 -14.73 -18.72
N PRO A 339 -21.92 -14.01 -17.58
CA PRO A 339 -20.90 -14.11 -16.54
C PRO A 339 -20.63 -15.55 -16.08
N ILE A 340 -21.67 -16.37 -15.92
CA ILE A 340 -21.54 -17.77 -15.48
C ILE A 340 -20.81 -18.61 -16.53
N ASP A 341 -21.14 -18.39 -17.81
CA ASP A 341 -20.51 -19.10 -18.94
C ASP A 341 -19.04 -18.69 -19.07
N SER A 342 -18.74 -17.40 -18.86
CA SER A 342 -17.36 -16.87 -18.82
C SER A 342 -16.56 -17.53 -17.69
N HIS A 343 -17.10 -17.55 -16.46
CA HIS A 343 -16.44 -18.16 -15.32
C HIS A 343 -16.19 -19.66 -15.55
N TYR A 344 -17.17 -20.39 -16.10
CA TYR A 344 -17.00 -21.79 -16.43
C TYR A 344 -15.90 -22.03 -17.48
N LYS A 345 -15.85 -21.23 -18.55
CA LYS A 345 -14.79 -21.31 -19.56
C LYS A 345 -13.41 -21.04 -18.97
N ALA A 346 -13.32 -20.07 -18.06
CA ALA A 346 -12.08 -19.72 -17.40
C ALA A 346 -11.55 -20.81 -16.47
N LEU A 347 -12.43 -21.70 -15.95
CA LEU A 347 -11.98 -22.89 -15.20
C LEU A 347 -11.17 -23.86 -16.05
N LYS A 348 -11.35 -23.85 -17.39
CA LYS A 348 -10.67 -24.76 -18.34
C LYS A 348 -10.82 -26.24 -17.96
N CYS A 349 -11.93 -26.59 -17.31
CA CYS A 349 -12.23 -27.93 -16.84
C CYS A 349 -13.64 -28.32 -17.28
N GLY A 350 -13.80 -29.51 -17.84
CA GLY A 350 -15.09 -30.06 -18.24
C GLY A 350 -15.83 -30.59 -17.02
N LEU A 351 -17.02 -30.07 -16.74
CA LEU A 351 -17.89 -30.55 -15.67
C LEU A 351 -19.19 -31.08 -16.27
N LEU A 352 -19.41 -32.39 -16.17
CA LEU A 352 -20.59 -33.07 -16.72
C LEU A 352 -21.48 -33.58 -15.57
N PRO A 353 -22.75 -33.11 -15.47
CA PRO A 353 -23.65 -33.59 -14.44
C PRO A 353 -24.03 -35.06 -14.68
N ILE A 354 -23.86 -35.91 -13.67
CA ILE A 354 -24.27 -37.31 -13.71
C ILE A 354 -25.73 -37.41 -13.26
N ASP A 355 -26.55 -38.16 -13.99
CA ASP A 355 -27.93 -38.42 -13.61
C ASP A 355 -28.02 -39.34 -12.37
N ASN A 356 -29.02 -39.09 -11.52
CA ASN A 356 -29.21 -39.76 -10.23
C ASN A 356 -29.56 -41.25 -10.40
N THR A 357 -30.04 -41.64 -11.59
CA THR A 357 -30.35 -43.04 -11.92
C THR A 357 -29.11 -43.86 -12.31
N SER A 358 -28.01 -43.17 -12.66
CA SER A 358 -26.77 -43.78 -13.17
C SER A 358 -26.13 -44.73 -12.14
N PRO A 359 -25.50 -45.85 -12.59
CA PRO A 359 -24.76 -46.74 -11.70
C PRO A 359 -23.63 -46.00 -10.97
N ASN A 360 -23.00 -45.01 -11.61
CA ASN A 360 -21.93 -44.22 -11.00
C ASN A 360 -22.43 -43.38 -9.82
N PHE A 361 -23.62 -42.78 -9.95
CA PHE A 361 -24.24 -42.01 -8.85
C PHE A 361 -24.52 -42.91 -7.64
N LYS A 362 -25.13 -44.08 -7.87
CA LYS A 362 -25.41 -45.07 -6.81
C LYS A 362 -24.14 -45.62 -6.16
N MET A 363 -23.08 -45.82 -6.95
CA MET A 363 -21.77 -46.23 -6.43
C MET A 363 -21.22 -45.18 -5.46
N ILE A 364 -21.27 -43.90 -5.83
CA ILE A 364 -20.79 -42.78 -5.01
C ILE A 364 -21.64 -42.64 -3.75
N GLU A 365 -22.96 -42.70 -3.86
CA GLU A 365 -23.87 -42.63 -2.71
C GLU A 365 -23.58 -43.77 -1.71
N THR A 366 -23.38 -44.98 -2.21
CA THR A 366 -23.00 -46.14 -1.41
C THR A 366 -21.62 -45.94 -0.78
N TYR A 367 -20.67 -45.37 -1.52
CA TYR A 367 -19.31 -45.12 -1.03
C TYR A 367 -19.30 -44.10 0.11
N VAL A 368 -20.06 -43.01 -0.01
CA VAL A 368 -20.23 -41.98 1.06
C VAL A 368 -20.85 -42.58 2.31
N LYS A 369 -21.93 -43.37 2.17
CA LYS A 369 -22.60 -44.02 3.32
C LYS A 369 -21.68 -45.03 4.01
N ASN A 370 -20.98 -45.86 3.24
CA ASN A 370 -20.13 -46.92 3.79
C ASN A 370 -18.85 -46.42 4.45
N THR A 371 -18.31 -45.28 4.00
CA THR A 371 -17.05 -44.72 4.53
C THR A 371 -17.24 -43.63 5.57
N HIS A 372 -18.48 -43.37 6.01
CA HIS A 372 -18.74 -42.44 7.11
C HIS A 372 -18.22 -42.99 8.44
N ALA A 373 -17.20 -42.33 8.99
CA ALA A 373 -16.52 -42.78 10.20
C ALA A 373 -17.44 -42.76 11.42
N LYS A 374 -17.44 -43.84 12.21
CA LYS A 374 -18.25 -43.96 13.44
C LYS A 374 -17.97 -42.88 14.48
N THR A 375 -16.77 -42.29 14.45
CA THR A 375 -16.35 -41.20 15.35
C THR A 375 -16.89 -39.83 14.96
N HIS A 376 -17.41 -39.66 13.73
CA HIS A 376 -17.85 -38.37 13.19
C HIS A 376 -19.39 -38.26 13.13
N SER A 377 -20.07 -38.66 14.21
CA SER A 377 -21.54 -38.74 14.28
C SER A 377 -22.26 -37.40 14.48
N TYR A 378 -21.54 -36.29 14.60
CA TYR A 378 -22.13 -34.96 14.81
C TYR A 378 -22.79 -34.39 13.55
N TYR A 379 -22.61 -35.03 12.39
CA TYR A 379 -23.22 -34.65 11.13
C TYR A 379 -23.55 -35.88 10.27
N THR A 380 -24.52 -35.73 9.39
CA THR A 380 -24.84 -36.70 8.35
C THR A 380 -24.59 -36.09 6.98
N MET A 381 -24.19 -36.91 6.01
CA MET A 381 -23.95 -36.46 4.63
C MET A 381 -24.99 -37.04 3.69
N THR A 382 -25.55 -36.19 2.82
CA THR A 382 -26.44 -36.57 1.72
C THR A 382 -25.83 -36.09 0.42
N VAL A 383 -25.77 -36.97 -0.58
CA VAL A 383 -25.28 -36.62 -1.91
C VAL A 383 -26.42 -35.95 -2.67
N GLU A 384 -26.32 -34.65 -2.89
CA GLU A 384 -27.30 -33.89 -3.69
C GLU A 384 -27.00 -34.04 -5.17
N GLU A 385 -25.74 -33.83 -5.54
CA GLU A 385 -25.31 -33.62 -6.91
C GLU A 385 -23.96 -34.31 -7.16
N VAL A 386 -23.76 -34.87 -8.36
CA VAL A 386 -22.50 -35.52 -8.76
C VAL A 386 -22.11 -35.02 -10.15
N PHE A 387 -20.86 -34.59 -10.26
CA PHE A 387 -20.27 -34.12 -11.51
C PHE A 387 -19.08 -35.00 -11.88
N GLU A 388 -19.03 -35.43 -13.14
CA GLU A 388 -17.84 -36.00 -13.75
C GLU A 388 -16.92 -34.86 -14.16
N ILE A 389 -15.64 -34.98 -13.80
CA ILE A 389 -14.64 -33.94 -13.98
C ILE A 389 -13.65 -34.40 -15.05
N ASP A 390 -13.56 -33.65 -16.15
CA ASP A 390 -12.53 -33.79 -17.17
C ASP A 390 -11.53 -32.63 -17.04
N HIS A 391 -10.38 -32.93 -16.42
CA HIS A 391 -9.34 -31.93 -16.16
C HIS A 391 -8.16 -32.14 -17.13
N PRO A 392 -7.60 -31.07 -17.75
CA PRO A 392 -6.49 -31.18 -18.71
C PRO A 392 -5.28 -31.97 -18.18
N SER A 393 -4.99 -31.86 -16.88
CA SER A 393 -3.91 -32.60 -16.20
C SER A 393 -4.07 -34.12 -16.22
N HIS A 394 -5.24 -34.67 -16.58
CA HIS A 394 -5.42 -36.11 -16.77
C HIS A 394 -4.47 -36.67 -17.84
N SER A 395 -4.10 -35.86 -18.83
CA SER A 395 -3.11 -36.23 -19.85
C SER A 395 -1.71 -36.53 -19.29
N ASN A 396 -1.38 -35.99 -18.10
CA ASN A 396 -0.09 -36.20 -17.43
C ASN A 396 -0.10 -37.40 -16.48
N PHE A 397 -1.20 -38.16 -16.41
CA PHE A 397 -1.32 -39.29 -15.50
C PHE A 397 -0.45 -40.47 -15.95
N VAL A 398 0.46 -40.92 -15.09
CA VAL A 398 1.28 -42.10 -15.29
C VAL A 398 0.81 -43.22 -14.37
N ASP A 399 0.47 -44.38 -14.93
CA ASP A 399 0.05 -45.54 -14.14
C ASP A 399 1.26 -46.28 -13.57
N HIS A 400 1.36 -46.31 -12.25
CA HIS A 400 2.38 -47.05 -11.50
C HIS A 400 1.83 -48.31 -10.82
N GLY A 401 0.58 -48.70 -11.09
CA GLY A 401 -0.13 -49.80 -10.43
C GLY A 401 -0.89 -49.39 -9.15
N ASN A 402 -1.75 -50.29 -8.63
CA ASN A 402 -2.56 -50.07 -7.41
C ASN A 402 -3.45 -48.80 -7.46
N ARG A 403 -4.16 -48.61 -8.57
CA ARG A 403 -5.08 -47.49 -8.75
C ARG A 403 -6.25 -47.57 -7.76
N LYS A 404 -6.49 -46.48 -7.03
CA LYS A 404 -7.60 -46.35 -6.06
C LYS A 404 -8.38 -45.06 -6.26
N LEU A 405 -9.68 -45.13 -6.01
CA LEU A 405 -10.56 -43.97 -5.91
C LEU A 405 -10.63 -43.53 -4.44
N LEU A 406 -10.12 -42.34 -4.14
CA LEU A 406 -10.01 -41.81 -2.78
C LEU A 406 -10.74 -40.48 -2.63
N TRP A 407 -11.11 -40.15 -1.39
CA TRP A 407 -11.75 -38.88 -1.06
C TRP A 407 -10.71 -37.77 -0.86
N HIS A 408 -11.02 -36.59 -1.38
CA HIS A 408 -10.34 -35.34 -1.06
C HIS A 408 -11.39 -34.28 -0.73
N GLY A 409 -11.32 -33.70 0.47
CA GLY A 409 -12.21 -32.63 0.93
C GLY A 409 -11.43 -31.34 1.12
N SER A 410 -12.00 -30.21 0.69
CA SER A 410 -11.41 -28.88 0.83
C SER A 410 -12.50 -27.82 1.06
N ARG A 411 -12.10 -26.62 1.50
CA ARG A 411 -13.01 -25.50 1.73
C ARG A 411 -13.63 -25.02 0.41
N LEU A 412 -14.84 -24.46 0.47
CA LEU A 412 -15.55 -23.95 -0.72
C LEU A 412 -14.72 -22.95 -1.54
N THR A 413 -13.96 -22.09 -0.87
CA THR A 413 -13.08 -21.08 -1.46
C THR A 413 -11.97 -21.65 -2.32
N ASN A 414 -11.56 -22.89 -2.07
CA ASN A 414 -10.38 -23.49 -2.68
C ASN A 414 -10.72 -24.21 -4.01
N TRP A 415 -12.00 -24.52 -4.25
CA TRP A 415 -12.40 -25.31 -5.42
C TRP A 415 -12.16 -24.60 -6.74
N VAL A 416 -12.22 -23.26 -6.80
CA VAL A 416 -11.88 -22.52 -8.03
C VAL A 416 -10.40 -22.73 -8.38
N GLY A 417 -9.50 -22.67 -7.39
CA GLY A 417 -8.08 -22.96 -7.57
C GLY A 417 -7.81 -24.41 -7.96
N ILE A 418 -8.50 -25.37 -7.30
CA ILE A 418 -8.35 -26.80 -7.58
C ILE A 418 -8.86 -27.17 -8.97
N LEU A 419 -10.01 -26.63 -9.41
CA LEU A 419 -10.58 -26.94 -10.73
C LEU A 419 -9.79 -26.32 -11.88
N THR A 420 -9.06 -25.23 -11.63
CA THR A 420 -8.26 -24.53 -12.66
C THR A 420 -6.86 -25.07 -12.81
N GLN A 421 -6.21 -25.45 -11.71
CA GLN A 421 -4.79 -25.85 -11.69
C GLN A 421 -4.59 -27.32 -11.31
N GLY A 422 -5.63 -28.00 -10.84
CA GLY A 422 -5.53 -29.31 -10.22
C GLY A 422 -5.05 -29.25 -8.77
N LEU A 423 -4.88 -30.42 -8.17
CA LEU A 423 -4.29 -30.55 -6.84
C LEU A 423 -2.80 -30.23 -6.88
N ARG A 424 -2.36 -29.30 -6.02
CA ARG A 424 -0.98 -28.84 -5.95
C ARG A 424 -0.30 -29.37 -4.68
N ILE A 425 1.00 -29.59 -4.79
CA ILE A 425 1.84 -29.84 -3.61
C ILE A 425 2.03 -28.50 -2.89
N ALA A 426 2.05 -28.54 -1.56
CA ALA A 426 2.37 -27.38 -0.74
C ALA A 426 3.69 -26.74 -1.19
N PRO A 427 3.80 -25.40 -1.20
CA PRO A 427 5.02 -24.72 -1.62
C PRO A 427 6.20 -25.07 -0.69
N PRO A 428 7.45 -25.06 -1.18
CA PRO A 428 8.63 -25.42 -0.36
C PRO A 428 8.89 -24.48 0.82
N GLU A 429 8.29 -23.29 0.79
CA GLU A 429 8.31 -22.31 1.87
C GLU A 429 7.33 -22.65 3.00
N ALA A 430 6.32 -23.51 2.76
CA ALA A 430 5.37 -23.90 3.78
C ALA A 430 6.06 -24.73 4.89
N PRO A 431 5.61 -24.61 6.16
CA PRO A 431 6.06 -25.49 7.23
C PRO A 431 5.64 -26.94 6.93
N VAL A 432 6.46 -27.90 7.35
CA VAL A 432 6.09 -29.33 7.25
C VAL A 432 5.00 -29.65 8.28
N THR A 433 5.02 -28.95 9.42
CA THR A 433 3.99 -29.06 10.45
C THR A 433 2.62 -28.65 9.90
N GLY A 434 1.68 -29.60 9.93
CA GLY A 434 0.33 -29.43 9.37
C GLY A 434 0.01 -30.51 8.34
N TYR A 435 1.04 -31.04 7.69
CA TYR A 435 0.97 -32.18 6.78
C TYR A 435 1.43 -33.45 7.54
N MET A 436 0.55 -34.45 7.64
CA MET A 436 0.80 -35.71 8.36
C MET A 436 1.17 -36.84 7.40
#